data_AF-A0A7V5TQE7-F1
#
_entry.id   AF-A0A7V5TQE7-F1
#
_cell.length_a   1.000
_cell.length_b   1.000
_cell.length_c   1.000
_cell.angle_alpha   90.00
_cell.angle_beta   90.00
_cell.angle_gamma   90.00
#
_symmetry.space_group_name_H-M   'P 1'
#
loop_
_entity.id
_entity.type
_entity.pdbx_description
1 polymer ?
#
loop_
_entity_poly.entity_id
_entity_poly.type
_entity_poly.pdbx_seq_one_letter_code
_entity_poly.pdbx_strand_id
1 'polypeptide(L)'
;MADLLELIGQTGSISGAARGMGMSYRRAWALVQAVNATFRKPLVECKTGGARGGGAALTKEGVAVLKAYRDAEQAALKAVRPYVRRIRARMRSR
;
A
#
# COMPACT_ATOMS: atom_id res chain seq x y z
N MET A 1 -2.29 0.90 3.82
CA MET A 1 -2.95 1.06 2.50
C MET A 1 -1.93 1.00 1.37
N ALA A 2 -0.91 1.88 1.35
CA ALA A 2 0.08 1.92 0.27
C ALA A 2 0.75 0.56 0.01
N ASP A 3 1.26 -0.09 1.06
CA ASP A 3 1.89 -1.42 0.92
C ASP A 3 0.92 -2.50 0.43
N LEU A 4 -0.36 -2.44 0.83
CA LEU A 4 -1.40 -3.34 0.34
C LEU A 4 -1.62 -3.13 -1.17
N LEU A 5 -1.76 -1.88 -1.62
CA LEU A 5 -1.97 -1.55 -3.03
C LEU A 5 -0.76 -1.98 -3.88
N GLU A 6 0.45 -1.72 -3.38
CA GLU A 6 1.71 -2.10 -4.02
C GLU A 6 1.82 -3.62 -4.17
N LEU A 7 1.55 -4.38 -3.10
CA LEU A 7 1.57 -5.84 -3.15
C LEU A 7 0.45 -6.42 -4.03
N ILE A 8 -0.73 -5.80 -4.08
CA ILE A 8 -1.78 -6.19 -5.04
C ILE A 8 -1.29 -5.97 -6.48
N GLY A 9 -0.66 -4.82 -6.76
CA GLY A 9 -0.10 -4.54 -8.08
C GLY A 9 1.00 -5.53 -8.50
N GLN A 10 1.83 -5.97 -7.55
CA GLN A 10 2.90 -6.95 -7.80
C GLN A 10 2.39 -8.38 -7.94
N THR A 11 1.45 -8.78 -7.10
CA THR A 11 1.00 -10.19 -7.00
C THR A 11 -0.22 -10.50 -7.83
N GLY A 12 -0.98 -9.48 -8.26
CA GLY A 12 -2.27 -9.65 -8.92
C GLY A 12 -3.35 -10.28 -8.03
N SER A 13 -3.15 -10.29 -6.69
CA SER A 13 -4.01 -11.03 -5.78
C SER A 13 -4.08 -10.42 -4.38
N ILE A 14 -5.29 -10.38 -3.81
CA ILE A 14 -5.50 -10.00 -2.40
C ILE A 14 -4.89 -11.05 -1.46
N SER A 15 -4.94 -12.34 -1.81
CA SER A 15 -4.33 -13.40 -0.98
C SER A 15 -2.80 -13.40 -1.09
N GLY A 16 -2.25 -12.99 -2.23
CA GLY A 16 -0.82 -12.70 -2.39
C GLY A 16 -0.38 -11.56 -1.49
N ALA A 17 -1.08 -10.43 -1.55
CA ALA A 17 -0.80 -9.27 -0.71
C ALA A 17 -0.97 -9.55 0.78
N ALA A 18 -2.01 -10.29 1.18
CA ALA A 18 -2.23 -10.68 2.57
C ALA A 18 -1.03 -11.47 3.14
N ARG A 19 -0.52 -12.45 2.38
CA ARG A 19 0.67 -13.22 2.76
C ARG A 19 1.91 -12.33 2.86
N GLY A 20 2.13 -11.45 1.89
CA GLY A 20 3.26 -10.51 1.89
C GLY A 20 3.26 -9.56 3.10
N MET A 21 2.08 -9.22 3.63
CA MET A 21 1.95 -8.36 4.81
C MET A 21 1.83 -9.13 6.13
N GLY A 22 1.93 -10.46 6.11
CA GLY A 22 1.75 -11.28 7.31
C GLY A 22 0.37 -11.14 7.97
N MET A 23 -0.70 -10.92 7.18
CA MET A 23 -2.05 -10.75 7.69
C MET A 23 -3.06 -11.75 7.11
N SER A 24 -4.20 -11.91 7.76
CA SER A 24 -5.26 -12.78 7.26
C SER A 24 -5.89 -12.23 5.98
N TYR A 25 -6.33 -13.13 5.10
CA TYR A 25 -7.08 -12.76 3.88
C TYR A 25 -8.31 -11.90 4.21
N ARG A 26 -9.06 -12.25 5.26
CA ARG A 26 -10.23 -11.47 5.73
C ARG A 26 -9.84 -10.02 6.06
N ARG A 27 -8.70 -9.81 6.72
CA ARG A 27 -8.21 -8.45 7.04
C ARG A 27 -7.81 -7.69 5.78
N ALA A 28 -7.11 -8.33 4.85
CA ALA A 28 -6.75 -7.72 3.57
C ALA A 28 -8.00 -7.34 2.75
N TRP A 29 -8.99 -8.23 2.69
CA TRP A 29 -10.27 -7.97 2.02
C TRP A 29 -11.02 -6.78 2.63
N ALA A 30 -11.15 -6.76 3.96
CA ALA A 30 -11.80 -5.65 4.67
C ALA A 30 -11.07 -4.32 4.40
N LEU A 31 -9.74 -4.35 4.34
CA LEU A 31 -8.94 -3.17 4.01
C LEU A 31 -9.16 -2.71 2.56
N VAL A 32 -9.23 -3.63 1.59
CA VAL A 32 -9.57 -3.29 0.19
C VAL A 32 -10.94 -2.61 0.11
N GLN A 33 -11.95 -3.16 0.79
CA GLN A 33 -13.30 -2.60 0.82
C GLN A 33 -13.31 -1.19 1.42
N ALA A 34 -12.66 -1.01 2.59
CA ALA A 34 -12.56 0.29 3.24
C ALA A 34 -11.85 1.32 2.34
N VAL A 35 -10.75 0.93 1.70
CA VAL A 35 -10.04 1.79 0.74
C VAL A 35 -10.95 2.17 -0.41
N ASN A 36 -11.57 1.22 -1.11
CA ASN A 36 -12.47 1.53 -2.23
C ASN A 36 -13.64 2.44 -1.83
N ALA A 37 -14.17 2.29 -0.62
CA ALA A 37 -15.25 3.15 -0.09
C ALA A 37 -14.78 4.56 0.30
N THR A 38 -13.49 4.75 0.56
CA THR A 38 -12.92 6.04 0.99
C THR A 38 -12.69 7.00 -0.17
N PHE A 39 -12.42 6.47 -1.36
CA PHE A 39 -12.09 7.27 -2.54
C PHE A 39 -13.28 7.42 -3.49
N ARG A 40 -13.29 8.52 -4.25
CA ARG A 40 -14.35 8.81 -5.25
C ARG A 40 -14.46 7.75 -6.34
N LYS A 41 -13.35 7.06 -6.64
CA LYS A 41 -13.28 5.93 -7.56
C LYS A 41 -12.59 4.78 -6.84
N PRO A 42 -12.95 3.52 -7.12
CA PRO A 42 -12.29 2.37 -6.53
C PRO A 42 -10.81 2.37 -6.91
N LEU A 43 -9.94 2.08 -5.95
CA LEU A 43 -8.49 1.96 -6.17
C LEU A 43 -8.10 0.55 -6.59
N VAL A 44 -8.89 -0.46 -6.20
CA VAL A 44 -8.67 -1.87 -6.53
C VAL A 44 -9.89 -2.41 -7.25
N GLU A 45 -9.67 -3.04 -8.40
CA GLU A 45 -10.68 -3.86 -9.07
C GLU A 45 -10.45 -5.34 -8.72
N CYS A 46 -11.55 -6.04 -8.40
CA CYS A 46 -11.53 -7.47 -8.12
C CYS A 46 -12.20 -8.21 -9.28
N LYS A 47 -11.51 -9.19 -9.87
CA LYS A 47 -12.12 -10.09 -10.84
C LYS A 47 -12.80 -11.23 -10.08
N THR A 48 -14.12 -11.26 -10.09
CA THR A 48 -14.91 -12.37 -9.55
C THR A 48 -14.86 -13.58 -10.49
N GLY A 49 -14.30 -14.69 -10.03
CA GLY A 49 -14.61 -16.04 -10.54
C GLY A 49 -13.68 -16.63 -11.60
N GLY A 50 -13.29 -17.89 -11.35
CA GLY A 50 -12.60 -18.82 -12.26
C GLY A 50 -11.94 -19.96 -11.48
N ALA A 51 -11.78 -21.15 -12.07
CA ALA A 51 -11.23 -22.36 -11.42
C ALA A 51 -9.82 -22.20 -10.83
N ARG A 52 -9.12 -21.09 -11.10
CA ARG A 52 -7.78 -20.75 -10.61
C ARG A 52 -7.76 -19.61 -9.58
N GLY A 53 -8.92 -19.18 -9.08
CA GLY A 53 -9.06 -18.10 -8.08
C GLY A 53 -9.29 -16.73 -8.70
N GLY A 54 -10.02 -15.87 -7.97
CA GLY A 54 -10.26 -14.48 -8.35
C GLY A 54 -8.98 -13.63 -8.25
N GLY A 55 -8.81 -12.72 -9.21
CA GLY A 55 -7.67 -11.80 -9.26
C GLY A 55 -8.00 -10.42 -8.69
N ALA A 56 -6.97 -9.62 -8.41
CA ALA A 56 -7.12 -8.21 -8.05
C ALA A 56 -6.05 -7.37 -8.73
N ALA A 57 -6.42 -6.18 -9.18
CA ALA A 57 -5.51 -5.25 -9.83
C ALA A 57 -5.79 -3.83 -9.34
N LEU A 58 -4.77 -2.97 -9.43
CA LEU A 58 -4.98 -1.53 -9.23
C LEU A 58 -5.72 -0.95 -10.42
N THR A 59 -6.71 -0.11 -10.15
CA THR A 59 -7.29 0.75 -11.17
C THR A 59 -6.31 1.87 -11.53
N LYS A 60 -6.60 2.62 -12.60
CA LYS A 60 -5.83 3.84 -12.93
C LYS A 60 -5.76 4.83 -11.75
N GLU A 61 -6.87 4.97 -11.02
CA GLU A 61 -6.93 5.80 -9.81
C GLU A 61 -6.05 5.21 -8.69
N GLY A 62 -6.10 3.89 -8.50
CA GLY A 62 -5.27 3.20 -7.52
C GLY A 62 -3.78 3.41 -7.74
N VAL A 63 -3.33 3.34 -8.99
CA VAL A 63 -1.94 3.65 -9.37
C VAL A 63 -1.59 5.11 -9.07
N ALA A 64 -2.47 6.05 -9.45
CA ALA A 64 -2.24 7.48 -9.22
C ALA A 64 -2.14 7.82 -7.73
N VAL A 65 -3.04 7.29 -6.90
CA VAL A 65 -3.04 7.51 -5.45
C VAL A 65 -1.82 6.87 -4.80
N LEU A 66 -1.44 5.64 -5.18
CA LEU A 66 -0.25 4.98 -4.67
C LEU A 66 1.01 5.80 -4.98
N LYS A 67 1.12 6.29 -6.22
CA LYS A 67 2.23 7.16 -6.63
C LYS A 67 2.27 8.44 -5.79
N ALA A 68 1.14 9.15 -5.67
CA ALA A 68 1.07 10.38 -4.89
C ALA A 68 1.45 10.16 -3.41
N TYR A 69 1.03 9.05 -2.81
CA TYR A 69 1.43 8.69 -1.44
C TYR A 69 2.94 8.48 -1.32
N ARG A 70 3.55 7.72 -2.23
CA ARG A 70 5.01 7.46 -2.21
C ARG A 70 5.82 8.72 -2.47
N ASP A 71 5.36 9.60 -3.36
CA ASP A 71 5.97 10.90 -3.59
C ASP A 71 5.93 11.77 -2.32
N ALA A 72 4.79 11.80 -1.62
CA ALA A 72 4.63 12.53 -0.36
C ALA A 72 5.53 11.95 0.76
N GLU A 73 5.63 10.63 0.87
CA GLU A 73 6.50 9.94 1.83
C GLU A 73 7.97 10.31 1.58
N GLN A 74 8.43 10.30 0.33
CA GLN A 74 9.79 10.72 -0.02
C GLN A 74 10.05 12.19 0.28
N ALA A 75 9.09 13.07 -0.03
CA ALA A 75 9.19 14.50 0.27
C ALA A 75 9.31 14.74 1.79
N ALA A 76 8.48 14.06 2.58
CA ALA A 76 8.52 14.12 4.04
C ALA A 76 9.88 13.66 4.58
N LEU A 77 10.37 12.49 4.12
CA LEU A 77 11.69 11.97 4.51
C LEU A 77 12.83 12.94 4.19
N LYS A 78 12.79 13.57 3.01
CA LYS A 78 13.77 14.58 2.61
C LYS A 78 13.71 15.80 3.51
N ALA A 79 12.51 16.29 3.83
CA ALA A 79 12.29 17.45 4.69
C ALA A 79 12.77 17.22 6.13
N VAL A 80 12.56 16.01 6.69
CA VAL A 80 12.97 15.71 8.07
C VAL A 80 14.47 15.43 8.23
N ARG A 81 15.17 15.10 7.14
CA ARG A 81 16.58 14.66 7.16
C ARG A 81 17.53 15.58 7.93
N PRO A 82 17.48 16.93 7.80
CA PRO A 82 18.37 17.80 8.57
C PRO A 82 18.15 17.71 10.08
N TYR A 83 16.90 17.57 10.52
CA TYR A 83 16.54 17.45 11.93
C TYR A 83 16.96 16.10 12.50
N VAL A 84 16.70 15.01 11.77
CA VAL A 84 17.16 13.66 12.15
C VAL A 84 18.69 13.63 12.28
N ARG A 85 19.42 14.29 11.38
CA ARG A 85 20.89 14.40 11.49
C ARG A 85 21.33 15.11 12.77
N ARG A 86 20.65 16.20 13.15
CA ARG A 86 20.93 16.95 14.39
C ARG A 86 20.66 16.10 15.64
N ILE A 87 19.64 15.25 15.62
CA ILE A 87 19.35 14.32 16.73
C ILE A 87 20.43 13.25 16.80
N ARG A 88 20.73 12.59 15.67
CA ARG A 88 21.74 11.52 15.58
C ARG A 88 23.12 11.97 16.06
N ALA A 89 23.54 13.20 15.73
CA ALA A 89 24.81 13.75 16.18
C ALA A 89 24.92 13.93 17.71
N ARG A 90 23.81 13.88 18.45
CA ARG A 90 23.75 13.97 19.91
C ARG A 90 23.53 12.63 20.60
N MET A 91 23.29 11.56 19.83
CA MET A 91 23.17 10.22 20.40
C MET A 91 24.55 9.77 20.87
N ARG A 92 24.64 9.23 22.10
CA ARG A 92 25.87 8.56 22.54
C ARG A 92 26.16 7.42 21.56
N SER A 93 27.34 7.45 20.95
CA SER A 93 27.93 6.26 20.36
C SER A 93 28.09 5.24 21.48
N ARG A 94 27.48 4.06 21.31
CA ARG A 94 27.88 2.87 22.05
C ARG A 94 29.20 2.38 21.50
#